data_AF-A0A354D2I0-F1
#
_entry.id   AF-A0A354D2I0-F1
#
_cell.length_a   1.000
_cell.length_b   1.000
_cell.length_c   1.000
_cell.angle_alpha   90.00
_cell.angle_beta   90.00
_cell.angle_gamma   90.00
#
_symmetry.space_group_name_H-M   'P 1'
#
loop_
_entity.id
_entity.type
_entity.pdbx_description
1 polymer ?
#
loop_
_entity_poly.entity_id
_entity_poly.type
_entity_poly.pdbx_seq_one_letter_code
_entity_poly.pdbx_strand_id
1 'polypeptide(L)'
;MEVVFWSPARGGQTTRNMKILANIYRIRYGMQVRTFENYEAYGKYHFMENMQKQNRQKKKGHVFVDCRNDRNRQVWRLLQRADTVVINFPQEYPVLLNYFQNHPRISGNIFYLISNSPSDPMDNEKIYRRVFRLEAEETGVIPYDVRFEHYYAKKQGFACQKSVIKGEPCGVGEEFAAKTFEIAVKLLKMNCVFEGDTLYYC
;
A
#
# COMPACT_ATOMS: atom_id res chain seq x y z
N MET A 1 12.62 5.17 2.20
CA MET A 1 11.86 4.19 1.39
C MET A 1 10.80 4.91 0.57
N GLU A 2 10.77 4.69 -0.74
CA GLU A 2 9.74 5.16 -1.67
C GLU A 2 8.84 3.99 -2.07
N VAL A 3 7.56 4.08 -1.70
CA VAL A 3 6.53 3.10 -2.08
C VAL A 3 5.55 3.76 -3.03
N VAL A 4 5.35 3.14 -4.19
CA VAL A 4 4.41 3.63 -5.20
C VAL A 4 3.18 2.73 -5.23
N PHE A 5 2.00 3.33 -5.13
CA PHE A 5 0.71 2.66 -5.24
C PHE A 5 0.16 2.88 -6.64
N TRP A 6 -0.11 1.81 -7.37
CA TRP A 6 -0.65 1.86 -8.73
C TRP A 6 -1.66 0.74 -8.94
N SER A 7 -2.62 0.93 -9.84
CA SER A 7 -3.62 -0.06 -10.21
C SER A 7 -3.68 -0.23 -11.72
N PRO A 8 -3.77 -1.46 -12.24
CA PRO A 8 -3.96 -1.68 -13.67
C PRO A 8 -5.35 -1.23 -14.18
N ALA A 9 -6.33 -1.05 -13.28
CA ALA A 9 -7.69 -0.66 -13.59
C ALA A 9 -8.21 0.46 -12.67
N ARG A 10 -9.34 1.08 -13.03
CA ARG A 10 -10.08 1.95 -12.11
C ARG A 10 -10.63 1.11 -10.94
N GLY A 11 -10.92 1.76 -9.81
CA GLY A 11 -11.52 1.07 -8.67
C GLY A 11 -10.56 0.26 -7.79
N GLY A 12 -9.25 0.29 -8.06
CA GLY A 12 -8.24 -0.39 -7.22
C GLY A 12 -8.04 0.23 -5.83
N GLN A 13 -8.72 1.33 -5.50
CA GLN A 13 -8.68 1.98 -4.17
C GLN A 13 -7.27 2.35 -3.67
N THR A 14 -6.37 2.67 -4.59
CA THR A 14 -4.96 2.99 -4.32
C THR A 14 -4.81 4.04 -3.21
N THR A 15 -5.58 5.13 -3.26
CA THR A 15 -5.53 6.20 -2.24
C THR A 15 -5.91 5.71 -0.84
N ARG A 16 -7.00 4.92 -0.74
CA ARG A 16 -7.50 4.39 0.53
C ARG A 16 -6.48 3.45 1.15
N ASN A 17 -6.00 2.49 0.38
CA ASN A 17 -5.03 1.49 0.84
C ASN A 17 -3.70 2.14 1.23
N MET A 18 -3.21 3.08 0.43
CA MET A 18 -2.03 3.88 0.76
C MET A 18 -2.20 4.57 2.12
N LYS A 19 -3.35 5.18 2.39
CA LYS A 19 -3.62 5.86 3.67
C LYS A 19 -3.69 4.89 4.84
N ILE A 20 -4.35 3.75 4.70
CA ILE A 20 -4.40 2.70 5.73
C ILE A 20 -2.98 2.28 6.13
N LEU A 21 -2.17 1.87 5.15
CA LEU A 21 -0.81 1.39 5.40
C LEU A 21 0.10 2.49 5.96
N ALA A 22 0.02 3.70 5.42
CA ALA A 22 0.78 4.83 5.94
C ALA A 22 0.40 5.18 7.39
N ASN A 23 -0.88 5.05 7.77
CA ASN A 23 -1.32 5.30 9.14
C ASN A 23 -0.82 4.23 10.11
N ILE A 24 -0.78 2.97 9.69
CA ILE A 24 -0.18 1.90 10.48
C ILE A 24 1.30 2.21 10.73
N TYR A 25 2.06 2.58 9.70
CA TYR A 25 3.47 2.95 9.84
C TYR A 25 3.68 4.11 10.82
N ARG A 26 2.85 5.16 10.72
CA ARG A 26 2.95 6.32 11.60
C ARG A 26 2.59 6.00 13.05
N ILE A 27 1.48 5.31 13.28
CA ILE A 27 0.89 5.15 14.61
C ILE A 27 1.51 3.95 15.33
N ARG A 28 1.65 2.80 14.64
CA ARG A 28 2.16 1.56 15.24
C ARG A 28 3.68 1.51 15.33
N TYR A 29 4.37 2.11 14.36
CA TYR A 29 5.83 2.03 14.25
C TYR A 29 6.53 3.40 14.45
N GLY A 30 5.77 4.47 14.73
CA GLY A 30 6.34 5.81 14.95
C GLY A 30 7.06 6.41 13.74
N MET A 31 6.83 5.88 12.54
CA MET A 31 7.60 6.23 11.35
C MET A 31 7.11 7.53 10.72
N GLN A 32 8.04 8.35 10.24
CA GLN A 32 7.69 9.51 9.42
C GLN A 32 7.36 9.07 7.99
N VAL A 33 6.07 8.98 7.69
CA VAL A 33 5.57 8.69 6.34
C VAL A 33 4.93 9.95 5.74
N ARG A 34 5.43 10.40 4.58
CA ARG A 34 4.77 11.42 3.75
C ARG A 34 3.96 10.72 2.67
N THR A 35 2.73 11.18 2.46
CA THR A 35 1.81 10.61 1.46
C THR A 35 1.47 11.65 0.40
N PHE A 36 1.50 11.26 -0.87
CA PHE A 36 1.11 12.09 -2.00
C PHE A 36 -0.05 11.41 -2.75
N GLU A 37 -1.21 12.06 -2.82
CA GLU A 37 -2.42 11.50 -3.46
C GLU A 37 -2.42 11.60 -5.01
N ASN A 38 -1.33 12.13 -5.57
CA ASN A 38 -1.03 12.10 -6.99
C ASN A 38 0.49 12.24 -7.20
N TYR A 39 0.98 11.71 -8.32
CA TYR A 39 2.39 11.72 -8.66
C TYR A 39 2.93 13.11 -9.04
N GLU A 40 2.08 14.06 -9.42
CA GLU A 40 2.50 15.41 -9.83
C GLU A 40 2.95 16.24 -8.63
N ALA A 41 2.17 16.20 -7.55
CA ALA A 41 2.52 16.79 -6.26
C ALA A 41 3.82 16.18 -5.73
N TYR A 42 3.98 14.87 -5.89
CA TYR A 42 5.24 14.21 -5.56
C TYR A 42 6.40 14.70 -6.43
N GLY A 43 6.20 14.83 -7.74
CA GLY A 43 7.22 15.35 -8.66
C GLY A 43 7.71 16.75 -8.28
N LYS A 44 6.79 17.66 -7.92
CA LYS A 44 7.12 19.00 -7.42
C LYS A 44 7.93 18.93 -6.12
N TYR A 45 7.49 18.11 -5.17
CA TYR A 45 8.21 17.90 -3.90
C TYR A 45 9.61 17.35 -4.13
N HIS A 46 9.74 16.30 -4.93
CA HIS A 46 11.01 15.64 -5.22
C HIS A 46 12.00 16.58 -5.94
N PHE A 47 11.50 17.42 -6.85
CA PHE A 47 12.30 18.46 -7.50
C PHE A 47 12.81 19.51 -6.49
N MET A 48 11.92 20.06 -5.65
CA MET A 48 12.31 21.03 -4.62
C MET A 48 13.29 20.44 -3.60
N GLU A 49 13.08 19.19 -3.18
CA GLU A 49 14.03 18.49 -2.30
C GLU A 49 15.39 18.35 -2.97
N ASN A 50 15.45 17.99 -4.26
CA ASN A 50 16.72 17.87 -4.98
C ASN A 50 17.50 19.18 -5.05
N MET A 51 16.81 20.32 -5.18
CA MET A 51 17.45 21.64 -5.16
C MET A 51 18.04 21.98 -3.78
N GLN A 52 17.39 21.55 -2.70
CA GLN A 52 17.83 21.83 -1.33
C GLN A 52 18.94 20.89 -0.83
N LYS A 53 19.21 19.78 -1.55
CA LYS A 53 20.14 18.71 -1.16
C LYS A 53 21.62 19.11 -1.15
N GLN A 54 22.00 20.28 -1.67
CA GLN A 54 23.40 20.69 -1.67
C GLN A 54 23.98 20.90 -0.25
N ASN A 55 23.15 21.06 0.81
CA ASN A 55 23.65 21.53 2.12
C ASN A 55 23.27 20.72 3.39
N ARG A 56 22.60 19.54 3.33
CA ARG A 56 22.24 18.78 4.56
C ARG A 56 22.29 17.25 4.43
N GLN A 57 22.81 16.57 5.45
CA GLN A 57 22.68 15.12 5.65
C GLN A 57 21.20 14.73 5.87
N LYS A 58 20.74 13.73 5.10
CA LYS A 58 19.35 13.27 5.05
C LYS A 58 18.94 12.52 6.31
N LYS A 59 17.74 12.81 6.85
CA LYS A 59 16.88 11.76 7.42
C LYS A 59 16.05 11.18 6.27
N LYS A 60 16.27 9.92 5.89
CA LYS A 60 15.45 9.22 4.89
C LYS A 60 14.06 8.95 5.49
N GLY A 61 13.10 9.82 5.21
CA GLY A 61 11.68 9.54 5.49
C GLY A 61 11.12 8.46 4.57
N HIS A 62 9.97 7.92 4.94
CA HIS A 62 9.17 7.06 4.07
C HIS A 62 8.26 7.93 3.22
N VAL A 63 8.19 7.66 1.92
CA VAL A 63 7.36 8.40 0.96
C VAL A 63 6.45 7.42 0.26
N PHE A 64 5.14 7.67 0.34
CA PHE A 64 4.10 6.88 -0.28
C PHE A 64 3.45 7.74 -1.36
N VAL A 65 3.36 7.22 -2.59
CA VAL A 65 2.89 7.97 -3.75
C VAL A 65 1.76 7.22 -4.43
N ASP A 66 0.61 7.85 -4.55
CA ASP A 66 -0.53 7.33 -5.29
C ASP A 66 -0.42 7.74 -6.77
N CYS A 67 -0.25 6.74 -7.64
CA CYS A 67 -0.27 6.88 -9.09
C CYS A 67 -1.60 6.46 -9.71
N ARG A 68 -2.60 6.11 -8.90
CA ARG A 68 -3.94 5.68 -9.35
C ARG A 68 -3.84 4.61 -10.43
N ASN A 69 -4.52 4.80 -11.56
CA ASN A 69 -4.46 3.93 -12.72
C ASN A 69 -3.78 4.60 -13.93
N ASP A 70 -2.97 5.62 -13.69
CA ASP A 70 -2.34 6.41 -14.75
C ASP A 70 -1.21 5.64 -15.42
N ARG A 71 -1.05 5.82 -16.75
CA ARG A 71 -0.11 5.05 -17.58
C ARG A 71 0.87 5.93 -18.36
N ASN A 72 1.04 7.17 -17.93
CA ASN A 72 1.93 8.10 -18.59
C ASN A 72 3.41 7.80 -18.27
N ARG A 73 4.31 8.42 -19.03
CA ARG A 73 5.77 8.24 -18.90
C ARG A 73 6.31 8.56 -17.50
N GLN A 74 5.71 9.51 -16.78
CA GLN A 74 6.17 9.89 -15.45
C GLN A 74 5.85 8.80 -14.43
N VAL A 75 4.64 8.22 -14.49
CA VAL A 75 4.26 7.06 -13.67
C VAL A 75 5.17 5.88 -13.98
N TRP A 76 5.44 5.57 -15.24
CA TRP A 76 6.35 4.47 -15.59
C TRP A 76 7.74 4.66 -14.99
N ARG A 77 8.30 5.87 -15.04
CA ARG A 77 9.59 6.17 -14.40
C ARG A 77 9.55 6.00 -12.88
N LEU A 78 8.43 6.31 -12.23
CA LEU A 78 8.24 6.09 -10.80
C LEU A 78 8.22 4.59 -10.48
N LEU A 79 7.46 3.80 -11.24
CA LEU A 79 7.38 2.35 -11.06
C LEU A 79 8.76 1.68 -11.20
N GLN A 80 9.63 2.18 -12.10
CA GLN A 80 10.97 1.61 -12.28
C GLN A 80 11.97 1.96 -11.15
N ARG A 81 11.74 3.02 -10.37
CA ARG A 81 12.73 3.52 -9.40
C ARG A 81 12.31 3.39 -7.94
N ALA A 82 11.04 3.06 -7.70
CA ALA A 82 10.53 2.90 -6.35
C ALA A 82 11.25 1.73 -5.65
N ASP A 83 11.41 1.83 -4.33
CA ASP A 83 11.93 0.71 -3.54
C ASP A 83 10.89 -0.43 -3.55
N THR A 84 9.61 -0.10 -3.58
CA THR A 84 8.51 -1.06 -3.74
C THR A 84 7.34 -0.48 -4.52
N VAL A 85 6.75 -1.30 -5.39
CA VAL A 85 5.50 -0.99 -6.08
C VAL A 85 4.38 -1.85 -5.52
N VAL A 86 3.35 -1.21 -4.97
CA VAL A 86 2.10 -1.86 -4.56
C VAL A 86 1.12 -1.83 -5.73
N ILE A 87 0.88 -3.00 -6.33
CA ILE A 87 -0.10 -3.19 -7.40
C ILE A 87 -1.46 -3.48 -6.75
N ASN A 88 -2.34 -2.50 -6.79
CA ASN A 88 -3.68 -2.60 -6.20
C ASN A 88 -4.64 -3.16 -7.25
N PHE A 89 -5.27 -4.29 -6.96
CA PHE A 89 -6.29 -4.88 -7.81
C PHE A 89 -7.69 -4.62 -7.26
N PRO A 90 -8.64 -4.19 -8.11
CA PRO A 90 -10.04 -4.46 -7.82
C PRO A 90 -10.26 -5.98 -7.87
N GLN A 91 -11.24 -6.50 -7.13
CA GLN A 91 -11.61 -7.93 -7.18
C GLN A 91 -12.38 -8.30 -8.45
N GLU A 92 -11.73 -8.10 -9.58
CA GLU A 92 -12.25 -8.47 -10.89
C GLU A 92 -11.27 -9.45 -11.52
N TYR A 93 -11.62 -10.74 -11.54
CA TYR A 93 -10.78 -11.79 -12.12
C TYR A 93 -10.25 -11.44 -13.53
N PRO A 94 -11.05 -10.84 -14.45
CA PRO A 94 -10.53 -10.41 -15.75
C PRO A 94 -9.40 -9.38 -15.66
N VAL A 95 -9.44 -8.48 -14.68
CA VAL A 95 -8.38 -7.48 -14.46
C VAL A 95 -7.10 -8.15 -13.97
N LEU A 96 -7.20 -9.07 -13.01
CA LEU A 96 -6.05 -9.83 -12.53
C LEU A 96 -5.44 -10.67 -13.66
N LEU A 97 -6.27 -11.43 -14.38
CA LEU A 97 -5.83 -12.28 -15.49
C LEU A 97 -5.13 -11.45 -16.57
N ASN A 98 -5.74 -10.36 -17.01
CA ASN A 98 -5.15 -9.49 -18.02
C ASN A 98 -3.83 -8.88 -17.55
N TYR A 99 -3.73 -8.49 -16.28
CA TYR A 99 -2.46 -8.00 -15.73
C TYR A 99 -1.40 -9.09 -15.77
N PHE A 100 -1.63 -10.27 -15.19
CA PHE A 100 -0.58 -11.30 -15.13
C PHE A 100 -0.19 -11.87 -16.50
N GLN A 101 -1.07 -11.80 -17.51
CA GLN A 101 -0.74 -12.14 -18.88
C GLN A 101 0.09 -11.07 -19.61
N ASN A 102 -0.06 -9.80 -19.23
CA ASN A 102 0.49 -8.66 -19.98
C ASN A 102 1.30 -7.69 -19.09
N HIS A 103 1.78 -8.14 -17.93
CA HIS A 103 2.28 -7.22 -16.92
C HIS A 103 3.55 -6.51 -17.43
N PRO A 104 3.68 -5.20 -17.16
CA PRO A 104 4.92 -4.51 -17.45
C PRO A 104 6.06 -5.10 -16.63
N ARG A 105 7.28 -5.05 -17.17
CA ARG A 105 8.48 -5.26 -16.36
C ARG A 105 8.63 -4.08 -15.40
N ILE A 106 8.54 -4.36 -14.11
CA ILE A 106 8.76 -3.39 -13.03
C ILE A 106 10.04 -3.82 -12.32
N SER A 107 10.96 -2.88 -12.13
CA SER A 107 12.17 -3.09 -11.33
C SER A 107 11.89 -2.81 -9.85
N GLY A 108 12.52 -3.57 -8.97
CA GLY A 108 12.33 -3.49 -7.52
C GLY A 108 11.29 -4.46 -6.99
N ASN A 109 10.95 -4.33 -5.71
CA ASN A 109 10.00 -5.21 -5.06
C ASN A 109 8.57 -4.91 -5.55
N ILE A 110 7.77 -5.95 -5.77
CA ILE A 110 6.36 -5.81 -6.14
C ILE A 110 5.51 -6.44 -5.04
N PHE A 111 4.54 -5.69 -4.55
CA PHE A 111 3.54 -6.21 -3.61
C PHE A 111 2.15 -6.19 -4.26
N TYR A 112 1.52 -7.35 -4.36
CA TYR A 112 0.19 -7.52 -4.95
C TYR A 112 -0.89 -7.38 -3.88
N LEU A 113 -1.70 -6.33 -4.00
CA LEU A 113 -2.73 -5.99 -3.02
C LEU A 113 -4.12 -6.10 -3.61
N ILE A 114 -4.91 -7.06 -3.13
CA ILE A 114 -6.28 -7.30 -3.59
C ILE A 114 -7.24 -6.64 -2.61
N SER A 115 -8.16 -5.81 -3.10
CA SER A 115 -8.96 -4.92 -2.25
C SER A 115 -10.45 -5.19 -2.32
N ASN A 116 -11.16 -4.91 -1.23
CA ASN A 116 -12.61 -5.09 -1.09
C ASN A 116 -13.07 -6.51 -1.37
N SER A 117 -12.56 -7.47 -0.59
CA SER A 117 -13.10 -8.83 -0.58
C SER A 117 -14.45 -8.88 0.14
N PRO A 118 -15.59 -9.15 -0.55
CA PRO A 118 -16.87 -9.38 0.11
C PRO A 118 -17.04 -10.85 0.55
N SER A 119 -16.31 -11.78 -0.08
CA SER A 119 -16.19 -13.20 0.30
C SER A 119 -14.94 -13.43 1.15
N ASP A 120 -14.82 -14.62 1.76
CA ASP A 120 -13.68 -15.02 2.60
C ASP A 120 -12.35 -14.61 1.94
N PRO A 121 -11.66 -13.59 2.50
CA PRO A 121 -10.41 -13.08 1.98
C PRO A 121 -9.31 -14.15 1.93
N MET A 122 -9.31 -15.11 2.86
CA MET A 122 -8.31 -16.17 2.92
C MET A 122 -8.46 -17.13 1.74
N ASP A 123 -9.68 -17.44 1.33
CA ASP A 123 -9.94 -18.30 0.18
C ASP A 123 -9.52 -17.61 -1.12
N ASN A 124 -9.87 -16.33 -1.26
CA ASN A 124 -9.44 -15.52 -2.40
C ASN A 124 -7.91 -15.42 -2.49
N GLU A 125 -7.22 -15.16 -1.37
CA GLU A 125 -5.76 -15.09 -1.32
C GLU A 125 -5.14 -16.42 -1.79
N LYS A 126 -5.60 -17.56 -1.24
CA LYS A 126 -5.09 -18.89 -1.61
C LYS A 126 -5.34 -19.20 -3.09
N ILE A 127 -6.52 -18.90 -3.61
CA ILE A 127 -6.87 -19.12 -5.02
C ILE A 127 -5.97 -18.29 -5.92
N TYR A 128 -5.87 -16.98 -5.68
CA TYR A 128 -5.08 -16.09 -6.53
C TYR A 128 -3.60 -16.41 -6.48
N ARG A 129 -3.06 -16.72 -5.29
CA ARG A 129 -1.68 -17.19 -5.15
C ARG A 129 -1.44 -18.46 -5.95
N ARG A 130 -2.35 -19.43 -5.91
CA ARG A 130 -2.22 -20.68 -6.67
C ARG A 130 -2.31 -20.45 -8.18
N VAL A 131 -3.29 -19.67 -8.64
CA VAL A 131 -3.55 -19.42 -10.07
C VAL A 131 -2.44 -18.60 -10.70
N PHE A 132 -1.98 -17.54 -10.03
CA PHE A 132 -0.98 -16.61 -10.55
C PHE A 132 0.43 -16.88 -10.03
N ARG A 133 0.63 -17.94 -9.23
CA ARG A 133 1.91 -18.36 -8.64
C ARG A 133 2.58 -17.24 -7.84
N LEU A 134 1.81 -16.61 -6.95
CA LEU A 134 2.27 -15.51 -6.11
C LEU A 134 2.76 -16.02 -4.75
N GLU A 135 3.88 -15.46 -4.29
CA GLU A 135 4.42 -15.74 -2.97
C GLU A 135 3.55 -15.11 -1.86
N ALA A 136 3.55 -15.74 -0.68
CA ALA A 136 2.73 -15.29 0.45
C ALA A 136 3.16 -13.92 0.94
N GLU A 137 4.46 -13.68 0.90
CA GLU A 137 5.17 -12.52 1.42
C GLU A 137 4.97 -11.30 0.52
N GLU A 138 4.65 -11.53 -0.76
CA GLU A 138 4.47 -10.49 -1.78
C GLU A 138 2.99 -10.21 -2.06
N THR A 139 2.06 -10.85 -1.34
CA THR A 139 0.62 -10.77 -1.58
C THR A 139 -0.15 -10.43 -0.30
N GLY A 140 -1.25 -9.69 -0.46
CA GLY A 140 -2.20 -9.44 0.62
C GLY A 140 -3.61 -9.12 0.13
N VAL A 141 -4.59 -9.43 0.97
CA VAL A 141 -6.00 -9.09 0.73
C VAL A 141 -6.52 -8.19 1.85
N ILE A 142 -7.02 -7.00 1.50
CA ILE A 142 -7.75 -6.16 2.44
C ILE A 142 -9.25 -6.49 2.32
N PRO A 143 -9.87 -7.06 3.37
CA PRO A 143 -11.30 -7.35 3.36
C PRO A 143 -12.13 -6.08 3.23
N TYR A 144 -13.36 -6.24 2.74
CA TYR A 144 -14.35 -5.19 2.82
C TYR A 144 -14.90 -5.10 4.25
N ASP A 145 -14.85 -3.92 4.86
CA ASP A 145 -15.49 -3.66 6.15
C ASP A 145 -16.46 -2.49 6.00
N VAL A 146 -17.75 -2.78 6.13
CA VAL A 146 -18.83 -1.80 5.94
C VAL A 146 -18.74 -0.61 6.90
N ARG A 147 -18.26 -0.84 8.14
CA ARG A 147 -18.15 0.22 9.15
C ARG A 147 -16.96 1.11 8.84
N PHE A 148 -15.83 0.53 8.45
CA PHE A 148 -14.67 1.29 7.99
C PHE A 148 -15.02 2.12 6.75
N GLU A 149 -15.74 1.57 5.77
CA GLU A 149 -16.19 2.33 4.60
C GLU A 149 -17.08 3.51 4.99
N HIS A 150 -17.99 3.31 5.94
CA HIS A 150 -18.84 4.37 6.45
C HIS A 150 -18.01 5.50 7.09
N TYR A 151 -17.02 5.18 7.92
CA TYR A 151 -16.10 6.18 8.49
C TYR A 151 -15.26 6.85 7.40
N TYR A 152 -14.75 6.10 6.44
CA TYR A 152 -13.92 6.63 5.36
C TYR A 152 -14.70 7.63 4.50
N ALA A 153 -15.94 7.31 4.12
CA ALA A 153 -16.84 8.21 3.38
C ALA A 153 -17.13 9.50 4.15
N LYS A 154 -17.22 9.45 5.49
CA LYS A 154 -17.39 10.62 6.37
C LYS A 154 -16.11 11.39 6.67
N LYS A 155 -14.99 11.06 6.02
CA LYS A 155 -13.64 11.60 6.32
C LYS A 155 -13.18 11.33 7.76
N GLN A 156 -13.76 10.34 8.42
CA GLN A 156 -13.44 9.87 9.76
C GLN A 156 -12.54 8.62 9.76
N GLY A 157 -12.15 8.12 8.56
CA GLY A 157 -11.33 6.91 8.41
C GLY A 157 -9.99 6.95 9.16
N PHE A 158 -9.35 8.12 9.30
CA PHE A 158 -8.12 8.25 10.10
C PHE A 158 -8.36 8.02 11.59
N ALA A 159 -9.42 8.62 12.15
CA ALA A 159 -9.77 8.46 13.56
C ALA A 159 -10.15 7.01 13.86
N CYS A 160 -10.95 6.41 12.99
CA CYS A 160 -11.30 4.99 13.04
C CYS A 160 -10.03 4.11 13.00
N GLN A 161 -9.15 4.31 12.02
CA GLN A 161 -7.90 3.56 11.91
C GLN A 161 -7.02 3.73 13.15
N LYS A 162 -6.97 4.92 13.75
CA LYS A 162 -6.22 5.16 14.99
C LYS A 162 -6.78 4.34 16.15
N SER A 163 -8.09 4.27 16.30
CA SER A 163 -8.72 3.43 17.32
C SER A 163 -8.48 1.94 17.06
N VAL A 164 -8.63 1.47 15.81
CA VAL A 164 -8.24 0.09 15.41
C VAL A 164 -6.81 -0.20 15.84
N ILE A 165 -5.87 0.70 15.54
CA ILE A 165 -4.45 0.46 15.80
C ILE A 165 -4.13 0.40 17.30
N LYS A 166 -4.89 1.13 18.11
CA LYS A 166 -4.75 1.17 19.56
C LYS A 166 -5.54 0.08 20.30
N GLY A 167 -6.31 -0.74 19.59
CA GLY A 167 -7.25 -1.69 20.20
C GLY A 167 -8.42 -1.00 20.91
N GLU A 168 -8.74 0.25 20.55
CA GLU A 168 -9.90 0.96 21.07
C GLU A 168 -11.16 0.53 20.30
N PRO A 169 -12.32 0.40 20.99
CA PRO A 169 -13.56 -0.01 20.33
C PRO A 169 -14.02 1.03 19.31
N CYS A 170 -14.00 0.66 18.03
CA CYS A 170 -14.51 1.47 16.92
C CYS A 170 -15.44 0.69 15.99
N GLY A 171 -15.76 -0.56 16.35
CA GLY A 171 -16.69 -1.42 15.64
C GLY A 171 -16.18 -2.04 14.33
N VAL A 172 -15.01 -1.66 13.84
CA VAL A 172 -14.40 -2.34 12.68
C VAL A 172 -14.14 -3.81 13.01
N GLY A 173 -14.34 -4.69 12.03
CA GLY A 173 -14.13 -6.12 12.17
C GLY A 173 -12.68 -6.48 12.48
N GLU A 174 -12.51 -7.49 13.33
CA GLU A 174 -11.19 -7.98 13.76
C GLU A 174 -10.36 -8.48 12.57
N GLU A 175 -11.00 -9.11 11.59
CA GLU A 175 -10.33 -9.58 10.38
C GLU A 175 -9.72 -8.44 9.56
N PHE A 176 -10.46 -7.33 9.38
CA PHE A 176 -9.95 -6.15 8.70
C PHE A 176 -8.74 -5.55 9.43
N ALA A 177 -8.84 -5.45 10.75
CA ALA A 177 -7.73 -4.99 11.58
C ALA A 177 -6.51 -5.90 11.38
N ALA A 178 -6.67 -7.21 11.60
CA ALA A 178 -5.59 -8.19 11.49
C ALA A 178 -4.94 -8.19 10.10
N LYS A 179 -5.74 -8.21 9.03
CA LYS A 179 -5.23 -8.24 7.65
C LYS A 179 -4.51 -6.95 7.26
N THR A 180 -5.02 -5.78 7.65
CA THR A 180 -4.32 -4.52 7.36
C THR A 180 -2.99 -4.41 8.10
N PHE A 181 -2.90 -4.93 9.33
CA PHE A 181 -1.64 -5.05 10.07
C PHE A 181 -0.66 -6.05 9.43
N GLU A 182 -1.14 -7.25 9.08
CA GLU A 182 -0.35 -8.28 8.39
C GLU A 182 0.29 -7.71 7.12
N ILE A 183 -0.49 -7.03 6.29
CA ILE A 183 -0.04 -6.43 5.03
C ILE A 183 0.99 -5.33 5.27
N ALA A 184 0.77 -4.48 6.27
CA ALA A 184 1.74 -3.45 6.63
C ALA A 184 3.08 -4.05 7.06
N VAL A 185 3.08 -5.17 7.80
CA VAL A 185 4.31 -5.89 8.17
C VAL A 185 4.99 -6.48 6.94
N LYS A 186 4.25 -7.18 6.06
CA LYS A 186 4.81 -7.74 4.83
C LYS A 186 5.48 -6.66 3.97
N LEU A 187 4.80 -5.53 3.78
CA LEU A 187 5.33 -4.40 3.01
C LEU A 187 6.56 -3.77 3.65
N LEU A 188 6.65 -3.71 4.99
CA LEU A 188 7.86 -3.28 5.69
C LEU A 188 9.01 -4.27 5.47
N LYS A 189 8.75 -5.58 5.60
CA LYS A 189 9.76 -6.64 5.46
C LYS A 189 10.41 -6.69 4.07
N MET A 190 9.77 -6.15 3.05
CA MET A 190 10.38 -6.00 1.72
C MET A 190 11.58 -5.06 1.69
N ASN A 191 11.66 -4.10 2.63
CA ASN A 191 12.67 -3.03 2.59
C ASN A 191 13.38 -2.82 3.93
N CYS A 192 12.93 -3.48 4.98
CA CYS A 192 13.39 -3.31 6.34
C CYS A 192 13.65 -4.66 7.00
N VAL A 193 14.56 -4.66 7.96
CA VAL A 193 14.93 -5.85 8.73
C VAL A 193 14.12 -5.91 10.02
N PHE A 194 13.62 -7.10 10.32
CA PHE A 194 12.87 -7.41 11.54
C PHE A 194 13.59 -8.50 12.34
N GLU A 195 13.54 -8.39 13.66
CA GLU A 195 13.91 -9.46 14.60
C GLU A 195 12.63 -9.90 15.33
N GLY A 196 12.12 -11.09 14.99
CA GLY A 196 10.75 -11.49 15.34
C GLY A 196 9.71 -10.52 14.78
N ASP A 197 8.91 -9.91 15.67
CA ASP A 197 7.90 -8.90 15.34
C ASP A 197 8.40 -7.45 15.53
N THR A 198 9.68 -7.27 15.88
CA THR A 198 10.26 -5.95 16.15
C THR A 198 10.99 -5.42 14.92
N LEU A 199 10.61 -4.21 14.48
CA LEU A 199 11.33 -3.50 13.41
C LEU A 199 12.71 -3.05 13.92
N TYR A 200 13.77 -3.49 13.26
CA TYR A 200 15.15 -3.22 13.67
C TYR A 200 15.75 -2.02 12.91
N TYR A 201 15.80 -2.07 11.58
CA TYR A 201 16.15 -0.91 10.75
C TYR A 201 15.54 -0.92 9.35
N CYS A 202 15.47 0.27 8.78
CA CYS A 202 15.26 0.63 7.38
C CYS A 202 16.33 1.69 7.01
#